data_AF-A0A3M2BXW0-F1
#
_entry.id   AF-A0A3M2BXW0-F1
#
_cell.length_a   1.000
_cell.length_b   1.000
_cell.length_c   1.000
_cell.angle_alpha   90.00
_cell.angle_beta   90.00
_cell.angle_gamma   90.00
#
_symmetry.space_group_name_H-M   'P 1'
#
loop_
_entity.id
_entity.type
_entity.pdbx_description
1 polymer ?
#
loop_
_entity_poly.entity_id
_entity_poly.type
_entity_poly.pdbx_seq_one_letter_code
_entity_poly.pdbx_strand_id
1 'polypeptide(L)'
;MSRTAIVLRVFSAILLLAVASTAAAAKPHRKGETITVSGRVIDGDGEPLAGVPVLLEVSREAFRLRHLRRETRPPVRIAGRTDERGAFSLEWIWDGYHNRFALLVALQEEGDALEVFARHDLSTEILGGQGAVTTVLTVPDASLLRWAARLEAGRLSDDERRVYARMGRPERVDVSRRDEVTDSSWWYFARGKVFRFFDGTLAEEMDFEPVEPIE
;
A
#
# COMPACT_ATOMS: atom_id res chain seq x y z
N MET A 1 -13.14 64.29 -26.13
CA MET A 1 -13.02 63.71 -24.77
C MET A 1 -12.78 62.20 -24.97
N SER A 2 -11.56 61.73 -25.25
CA SER A 2 -10.40 61.48 -24.37
C SER A 2 -10.61 60.40 -23.31
N ARG A 3 -9.73 59.37 -23.38
CA ARG A 3 -9.29 58.34 -22.39
C ARG A 3 -9.65 56.90 -22.80
N THR A 4 -8.76 56.11 -23.43
CA THR A 4 -7.51 55.49 -22.94
C THR A 4 -7.73 54.50 -21.79
N ALA A 5 -7.56 53.19 -22.05
CA ALA A 5 -6.96 52.23 -21.11
C ALA A 5 -6.66 50.88 -21.82
N ILE A 6 -5.40 50.74 -22.24
CA ILE A 6 -4.73 49.48 -22.50
C ILE A 6 -4.49 48.81 -21.14
N VAL A 7 -5.00 47.59 -20.92
CA VAL A 7 -4.62 46.77 -19.76
C VAL A 7 -3.58 45.76 -20.22
N LEU A 8 -2.33 46.10 -19.91
CA LEU A 8 -1.15 45.24 -19.98
C LEU A 8 -0.79 44.85 -18.53
N ARG A 9 -0.22 43.64 -18.34
CA ARG A 9 0.47 43.06 -17.15
C ARG A 9 -0.22 41.77 -16.65
N VAL A 10 0.45 40.66 -16.33
CA VAL A 10 1.81 40.39 -15.85
C VAL A 10 2.28 39.02 -16.38
N PHE A 11 3.51 38.92 -16.89
CA PHE A 11 4.22 37.66 -17.13
C PHE A 11 4.59 37.04 -15.77
N SER A 12 4.08 35.84 -15.45
CA SER A 12 4.57 35.04 -14.32
C SER A 12 5.91 34.40 -14.71
N ALA A 13 6.97 34.80 -14.03
CA ALA A 13 8.28 34.16 -14.11
C ALA A 13 8.24 32.85 -13.31
N ILE A 14 8.31 31.71 -13.99
CA ILE A 14 8.51 30.40 -13.37
C ILE A 14 9.99 30.26 -13.05
N LEU A 15 10.32 30.31 -11.76
CA LEU A 15 11.65 30.02 -11.23
C LEU A 15 11.81 28.49 -11.16
N LEU A 16 12.46 27.91 -12.17
CA LEU A 16 12.90 26.51 -12.15
C LEU A 16 14.10 26.35 -11.20
N LEU A 17 13.84 25.93 -9.96
CA LEU A 17 14.89 25.38 -9.11
C LEU A 17 15.25 23.98 -9.61
N ALA A 18 16.30 23.88 -10.42
CA ALA A 18 16.93 22.60 -10.72
C ALA A 18 17.71 22.12 -9.49
N VAL A 19 17.13 21.22 -8.71
CA VAL A 19 17.86 20.48 -7.67
C VAL A 19 18.71 19.43 -8.37
N ALA A 20 19.98 19.73 -8.59
CA ALA A 20 20.95 18.77 -9.08
C ALA A 20 21.32 17.80 -7.94
N SER A 21 20.63 16.66 -7.87
CA SER A 21 21.02 15.55 -6.99
C SER A 21 22.30 14.92 -7.52
N THR A 22 23.43 15.24 -6.90
CA THR A 22 24.69 14.51 -7.14
C THR A 22 24.57 13.13 -6.48
N ALA A 23 24.39 12.09 -7.30
CA ALA A 23 24.46 10.71 -6.85
C ALA A 23 25.91 10.41 -6.43
N ALA A 24 26.21 10.56 -5.13
CA ALA A 24 27.44 10.04 -4.56
C ALA A 24 27.48 8.53 -4.80
N ALA A 25 28.59 8.01 -5.34
CA ALA A 25 28.78 6.58 -5.53
C ALA A 25 28.68 5.88 -4.18
N ALA A 26 27.59 5.16 -3.97
CA ALA A 26 27.29 4.51 -2.71
C ALA A 26 28.27 3.34 -2.47
N LYS A 27 28.72 3.19 -1.22
CA LYS A 27 29.67 2.15 -0.82
C LYS A 27 28.90 0.88 -0.48
N PRO A 28 29.46 -0.31 -0.75
CA PRO A 28 28.83 -1.57 -0.33
C PRO A 28 28.57 -1.59 1.18
N HIS A 29 27.40 -2.10 1.58
CA HIS A 29 27.03 -2.22 2.98
C HIS A 29 27.97 -3.15 3.75
N ARG A 30 28.23 -2.78 5.01
CA ARG A 30 28.99 -3.62 5.94
C ARG A 30 28.06 -4.55 6.70
N LYS A 31 28.52 -5.77 6.97
CA LYS A 31 27.76 -6.70 7.81
C LYS A 31 27.47 -6.06 9.18
N GLY A 32 26.20 -6.09 9.59
CA GLY A 32 25.71 -5.47 10.82
C GLY A 32 25.27 -4.01 10.66
N GLU A 33 25.39 -3.42 9.47
CA GLU A 33 24.87 -2.08 9.18
C GLU A 33 23.34 -2.10 9.12
N THR A 34 22.69 -1.09 9.72
CA THR A 34 21.24 -0.93 9.63
C THR A 34 20.88 -0.17 8.36
N ILE A 35 19.96 -0.75 7.58
CA ILE A 35 19.34 -0.14 6.41
C ILE A 35 17.95 0.31 6.81
N THR A 36 17.64 1.58 6.54
CA THR A 36 16.31 2.14 6.79
C THR A 36 15.54 2.26 5.49
N VAL A 37 14.37 1.62 5.42
CA VAL A 37 13.42 1.77 4.33
C VAL A 37 12.24 2.59 4.86
N SER A 38 12.02 3.76 4.29
CA SER A 38 10.96 4.68 4.69
C SER A 38 10.17 5.14 3.48
N GLY A 39 9.02 5.75 3.72
CA GLY A 39 8.20 6.21 2.62
C GLY A 39 6.81 6.62 3.02
N ARG A 40 5.95 6.74 2.02
CA ARG A 40 4.51 6.95 2.19
C ARG A 40 3.71 6.01 1.31
N VAL A 41 2.51 5.68 1.77
CA VAL A 41 1.51 4.95 1.01
C VAL A 41 0.32 5.87 0.74
N ILE A 42 -0.07 5.97 -0.52
CA ILE A 42 -1.18 6.79 -1.01
C ILE A 42 -2.12 5.94 -1.85
N ASP A 43 -3.37 6.35 -1.99
CA ASP A 43 -4.30 5.73 -2.95
C ASP A 43 -4.14 6.31 -4.37
N GLY A 44 -4.99 5.85 -5.30
CA GLY A 44 -5.02 6.32 -6.68
C GLY A 44 -5.34 7.81 -6.85
N ASP A 45 -6.00 8.43 -5.87
CA ASP A 45 -6.32 9.86 -5.86
C ASP A 45 -5.22 10.71 -5.18
N GLY A 46 -4.20 10.05 -4.60
CA GLY A 46 -3.08 10.68 -3.91
C GLY A 46 -3.31 10.92 -2.42
N GLU A 47 -4.42 10.44 -1.86
CA GLU A 47 -4.73 10.58 -0.44
C GLU A 47 -3.92 9.58 0.40
N PRO A 48 -3.40 9.98 1.58
CA PRO A 48 -2.62 9.10 2.42
C PRO A 48 -3.45 7.93 2.97
N LEU A 49 -2.81 6.77 3.02
CA LEU A 49 -3.40 5.54 3.56
C LEU A 49 -2.86 5.27 4.95
N ALA A 50 -3.68 5.54 5.97
CA ALA A 50 -3.32 5.38 7.38
C ALA A 50 -3.64 3.99 7.94
N GLY A 51 -2.79 3.50 8.84
CA GLY A 51 -2.97 2.21 9.54
C GLY A 51 -2.78 0.98 8.66
N VAL A 52 -2.32 1.14 7.42
CA VAL A 52 -2.18 0.07 6.43
C VAL A 52 -0.90 -0.74 6.70
N PRO A 53 -0.93 -2.08 6.61
CA PRO A 53 0.26 -2.89 6.79
C PRO A 53 1.25 -2.71 5.64
N VAL A 54 2.52 -2.53 6.00
CA VAL A 54 3.65 -2.47 5.07
C VAL A 54 4.65 -3.54 5.46
N LEU A 55 5.12 -4.30 4.47
CA LEU A 55 6.07 -5.39 4.66
C LEU A 55 7.34 -5.13 3.85
N LEU A 56 8.50 -5.24 4.49
CA LEU A 56 9.76 -5.41 3.79
C LEU A 56 10.05 -6.91 3.67
N GLU A 57 9.94 -7.43 2.45
CA GLU A 57 10.28 -8.79 2.08
C GLU A 57 11.76 -8.87 1.69
N VAL A 58 12.52 -9.65 2.44
CA VAL A 58 13.95 -9.86 2.24
C VAL A 58 14.19 -11.33 1.91
N SER A 59 14.72 -11.61 0.73
CA SER A 59 14.92 -12.99 0.25
C SER A 59 16.28 -13.17 -0.41
N ARG A 60 16.63 -14.44 -0.62
CA ARG A 60 17.80 -14.83 -1.39
C ARG A 60 17.38 -15.57 -2.64
N GLU A 61 17.81 -15.07 -3.78
CA GLU A 61 17.72 -15.73 -5.07
C GLU A 61 19.11 -16.22 -5.47
N ALA A 62 19.24 -17.51 -5.78
CA ALA A 62 20.49 -18.10 -6.23
C ALA A 62 20.27 -19.01 -7.43
N PHE A 63 21.17 -18.92 -8.41
CA PHE A 63 21.20 -19.87 -9.52
C PHE A 63 21.90 -21.16 -9.09
N ARG A 64 21.20 -22.29 -9.14
CA ARG A 64 21.77 -23.61 -8.89
C ARG A 64 22.24 -24.24 -10.19
N LEU A 65 23.55 -24.21 -10.44
CA LEU A 65 24.19 -24.81 -11.61
C LEU A 65 23.80 -26.28 -11.84
N ARG A 66 23.70 -27.08 -10.77
CA ARG A 66 23.35 -28.52 -10.88
C ARG A 66 21.95 -28.80 -11.44
N HIS A 67 21.03 -27.85 -11.29
CA HIS A 67 19.65 -27.99 -11.73
C HIS A 67 19.27 -26.94 -12.79
N LEU A 68 20.25 -26.12 -13.22
CA LEU A 68 20.08 -25.01 -14.14
C LEU A 68 18.84 -24.15 -13.86
N ARG A 69 18.51 -23.96 -12.58
CA ARG A 69 17.32 -23.24 -12.14
C ARG A 69 17.66 -22.23 -11.07
N ARG A 70 16.87 -21.17 -11.02
CA ARG A 70 16.87 -20.23 -9.92
C ARG A 70 16.07 -20.83 -8.77
N GLU A 71 16.60 -20.70 -7.57
CA GLU A 71 15.88 -21.04 -6.36
C GLU A 71 15.79 -19.80 -5.48
N THR A 72 14.56 -19.49 -5.09
CA THR A 72 14.26 -18.46 -4.10
C THR A 72 14.10 -19.14 -2.75
N ARG A 73 14.87 -18.70 -1.77
CA ARG A 73 14.66 -19.12 -0.38
C ARG A 73 13.42 -18.44 0.20
N PRO A 74 12.73 -19.06 1.16
CA PRO A 74 11.63 -18.42 1.86
C PRO A 74 12.06 -17.03 2.38
N PRO A 75 11.24 -15.99 2.18
CA PRO A 75 11.60 -14.65 2.61
C PRO A 75 11.55 -14.50 4.12
N VAL A 76 12.39 -13.60 4.64
CA VAL A 76 12.17 -12.96 5.94
C VAL A 76 11.31 -11.72 5.70
N ARG A 77 10.35 -11.48 6.58
CA ARG A 77 9.44 -10.33 6.49
C ARG A 77 9.58 -9.46 7.73
N ILE A 78 9.73 -8.16 7.51
CA ILE A 78 9.66 -7.15 8.56
C ILE A 78 8.37 -6.38 8.34
N ALA A 79 7.53 -6.32 9.36
CA ALA A 79 6.24 -5.67 9.27
C ALA A 79 6.25 -4.33 10.00
N GLY A 80 5.51 -3.38 9.46
CA GLY A 80 5.14 -2.14 10.11
C GLY A 80 3.80 -1.65 9.59
N ARG A 81 3.41 -0.45 10.03
CA ARG A 81 2.16 0.18 9.62
C ARG A 81 2.38 1.62 9.29
N THR A 82 1.54 2.14 8.42
CA THR A 82 1.52 3.57 8.12
C THR A 82 0.87 4.38 9.24
N ASP A 83 1.38 5.59 9.44
CA ASP A 83 0.78 6.59 10.32
C ASP A 83 -0.38 7.35 9.64
N GLU A 84 -0.92 8.36 10.32
CA GLU A 84 -2.03 9.20 9.80
C GLU A 84 -1.68 9.94 8.49
N ARG A 85 -0.40 10.12 8.19
CA ARG A 85 0.10 10.76 6.95
C ARG A 85 0.48 9.73 5.89
N GLY A 86 0.12 8.46 6.11
CA GLY A 86 0.50 7.35 5.25
C GLY A 86 1.99 6.99 5.35
N ALA A 87 2.75 7.56 6.29
CA ALA A 87 4.19 7.39 6.37
C ALA A 87 4.57 6.14 7.17
N PHE A 88 5.67 5.49 6.78
CA PHE A 88 6.23 4.33 7.46
C PHE A 88 7.75 4.38 7.53
N SER A 89 8.33 3.59 8.44
CA SER A 89 9.77 3.33 8.53
C SER A 89 10.01 1.90 9.02
N LEU A 90 10.83 1.16 8.28
CA LEU A 90 11.23 -0.22 8.56
C LEU A 90 12.75 -0.29 8.57
N GLU A 91 13.30 -1.09 9.48
CA GLU A 91 14.75 -1.27 9.62
C GLU A 91 15.15 -2.71 9.33
N TRP A 92 16.26 -2.89 8.61
CA TRP A 92 16.87 -4.19 8.33
C TRP A 92 18.35 -4.19 8.67
N ILE A 93 18.84 -5.23 9.34
CA ILE A 93 20.27 -5.40 9.62
C ILE A 93 20.92 -6.16 8.48
N TRP A 94 21.85 -5.51 7.78
CA TRP A 94 22.55 -6.09 6.64
C TRP A 94 23.39 -7.30 7.04
N ASP A 95 23.15 -8.44 6.41
CA ASP A 95 23.88 -9.68 6.64
C ASP A 95 24.77 -10.13 5.47
N GLY A 96 24.62 -9.49 4.31
CA GLY A 96 25.30 -9.84 3.06
C GLY A 96 24.85 -11.16 2.43
N TYR A 97 23.85 -11.83 3.00
CA TYR A 97 23.32 -13.10 2.51
C TYR A 97 22.15 -12.89 1.54
N HIS A 98 21.28 -11.92 1.85
CA HIS A 98 20.09 -11.61 1.06
C HIS A 98 20.41 -10.66 -0.09
N ASN A 99 19.76 -10.87 -1.23
CA ASN A 99 20.02 -10.13 -2.47
C ASN A 99 18.76 -9.76 -3.24
N ARG A 100 17.58 -9.92 -2.63
CA ARG A 100 16.31 -9.50 -3.20
C ARG A 100 15.47 -8.84 -2.12
N PHE A 101 15.06 -7.61 -2.39
CA PHE A 101 14.34 -6.76 -1.46
C PHE A 101 13.09 -6.22 -2.14
N ALA A 102 11.94 -6.38 -1.50
CA ALA A 102 10.71 -5.80 -2.00
C ALA A 102 9.90 -5.20 -0.86
N LEU A 103 9.36 -4.02 -1.11
CA LEU A 103 8.41 -3.38 -0.22
C LEU A 103 6.99 -3.70 -0.71
N LEU A 104 6.13 -4.16 0.19
CA LEU A 104 4.77 -4.58 -0.11
C LEU A 104 3.79 -3.79 0.75
N VAL A 105 2.65 -3.45 0.15
CA VAL A 105 1.40 -3.16 0.88
C VAL A 105 0.53 -4.38 0.72
N ALA A 106 0.26 -5.08 1.81
CA ALA A 106 -0.41 -6.38 1.76
C ALA A 106 -1.24 -6.64 3.01
N LEU A 107 -2.35 -7.37 2.84
CA LEU A 107 -3.08 -7.97 3.95
C LEU A 107 -2.68 -9.43 4.09
N GLN A 108 -2.57 -9.89 5.33
CA GLN A 108 -2.38 -11.31 5.60
C GLN A 108 -3.71 -12.04 5.42
N GLU A 109 -3.67 -13.13 4.66
CA GLU A 109 -4.77 -14.07 4.53
C GLU A 109 -4.62 -15.22 5.52
N GLU A 110 -5.46 -16.25 5.42
CA GLU A 110 -5.32 -17.44 6.23
C GLU A 110 -3.96 -18.13 5.97
N GLY A 111 -3.19 -18.36 7.03
CA GLY A 111 -1.83 -18.92 6.95
C GLY A 111 -0.77 -17.90 6.52
N ASP A 112 0.06 -18.29 5.55
CA ASP A 112 1.23 -17.51 5.06
C ASP A 112 0.95 -16.72 3.76
N ALA A 113 -0.28 -16.83 3.24
CA ALA A 113 -0.71 -16.14 2.03
C ALA A 113 -0.89 -14.64 2.28
N LEU A 114 -0.54 -13.84 1.26
CA LEU A 114 -0.61 -12.39 1.29
C LEU A 114 -1.41 -11.91 0.08
N GLU A 115 -2.42 -11.09 0.34
CA GLU A 115 -3.09 -10.33 -0.69
C GLU A 115 -2.30 -9.03 -0.90
N VAL A 116 -1.63 -8.91 -2.06
CA VAL A 116 -0.69 -7.81 -2.33
C VAL A 116 -1.36 -6.74 -3.17
N PHE A 117 -1.46 -5.52 -2.63
CA PHE A 117 -2.09 -4.36 -3.27
C PHE A 117 -1.08 -3.47 -3.99
N ALA A 118 0.17 -3.43 -3.51
CA ALA A 118 1.27 -2.76 -4.18
C ALA A 118 2.59 -3.47 -3.86
N ARG A 119 3.50 -3.48 -4.85
CA ARG A 119 4.85 -4.03 -4.72
C ARG A 119 5.85 -3.11 -5.38
N HIS A 120 6.98 -2.88 -4.71
CA HIS A 120 8.11 -2.13 -5.25
C HIS A 120 9.40 -2.89 -4.97
N ASP A 121 10.18 -3.14 -6.02
CA ASP A 121 11.50 -3.76 -5.91
C ASP A 121 12.51 -2.71 -5.45
N LEU A 122 13.24 -2.99 -4.37
CA LEU A 122 14.25 -2.12 -3.77
C LEU A 122 15.67 -2.68 -3.95
N SER A 123 15.82 -3.76 -4.71
CA SER A 123 17.08 -4.50 -4.77
C SER A 123 18.18 -3.65 -5.36
N THR A 124 17.89 -2.81 -6.36
CA THR A 124 18.90 -1.96 -7.00
C THR A 124 19.44 -0.90 -6.05
N GLU A 125 18.55 -0.23 -5.33
CA GLU A 125 18.82 0.83 -4.36
C GLU A 125 19.66 0.29 -3.19
N ILE A 126 19.19 -0.80 -2.59
CA ILE A 126 19.83 -1.42 -1.43
C ILE A 126 21.16 -2.06 -1.82
N LEU A 127 21.23 -2.83 -2.91
CA LEU A 127 22.49 -3.44 -3.35
C LEU A 127 23.49 -2.40 -3.87
N GLY A 128 23.00 -1.24 -4.32
CA GLY A 128 23.81 -0.08 -4.67
C GLY A 128 24.54 0.54 -3.47
N GLY A 129 24.18 0.18 -2.23
CA GLY A 129 24.81 0.70 -1.01
C GLY A 129 24.06 1.87 -0.37
N GLN A 130 22.79 2.10 -0.71
CA GLN A 130 21.99 3.15 -0.09
C GLN A 130 21.52 2.72 1.30
N GLY A 131 22.09 3.32 2.36
CA GLY A 131 21.71 3.01 3.75
C GLY A 131 20.33 3.52 4.16
N ALA A 132 19.77 4.45 3.38
CA ALA A 132 18.42 4.94 3.55
C ALA A 132 17.72 5.01 2.18
N VAL A 133 16.58 4.33 2.07
CA VAL A 133 15.74 4.32 0.88
C VAL A 133 14.41 4.97 1.21
N THR A 134 13.99 5.95 0.42
CA THR A 134 12.69 6.64 0.57
C THR A 134 11.87 6.43 -0.68
N THR A 135 10.63 5.94 -0.55
CA THR A 135 9.74 5.66 -1.69
C THR A 135 8.30 6.07 -1.43
N VAL A 136 7.50 6.19 -2.49
CA VAL A 136 6.05 6.39 -2.42
C VAL A 136 5.37 5.22 -3.12
N LEU A 137 4.48 4.53 -2.41
CA LEU A 137 3.67 3.45 -2.94
C LEU A 137 2.26 3.95 -3.23
N THR A 138 1.79 3.73 -4.46
CA THR A 138 0.42 4.02 -4.87
C THR A 138 -0.40 2.72 -4.89
N VAL A 139 -1.55 2.73 -4.23
CA VAL A 139 -2.52 1.63 -4.25
C VAL A 139 -3.76 2.09 -5.03
N PRO A 140 -4.00 1.57 -6.25
CA PRO A 140 -5.12 2.03 -7.08
C PRO A 140 -6.49 1.83 -6.43
N ASP A 141 -6.75 0.66 -5.86
CA ASP A 141 -7.95 0.37 -5.07
C ASP A 141 -7.58 0.09 -3.61
N ALA A 142 -7.86 1.06 -2.76
CA ALA A 142 -7.53 1.00 -1.34
C ALA A 142 -8.74 0.69 -0.45
N SER A 143 -9.89 0.36 -1.03
CA SER A 143 -11.15 0.24 -0.30
C SER A 143 -11.10 -0.85 0.77
N LEU A 144 -10.58 -2.03 0.41
CA LEU A 144 -10.39 -3.15 1.34
C LEU A 144 -9.33 -2.84 2.40
N LEU A 145 -8.25 -2.13 2.06
CA LEU A 145 -7.23 -1.70 3.03
C LEU A 145 -7.78 -0.70 4.06
N ARG A 146 -8.54 0.29 3.60
CA ARG A 146 -9.20 1.28 4.48
C ARG A 146 -10.21 0.60 5.39
N TRP A 147 -10.97 -0.36 4.87
CA TRP A 147 -11.87 -1.19 5.66
C TRP A 147 -11.10 -1.99 6.73
N ALA A 148 -10.01 -2.67 6.37
CA ALA A 148 -9.22 -3.47 7.31
C ALA A 148 -8.61 -2.60 8.42
N ALA A 149 -8.08 -1.43 8.06
CA ALA A 149 -7.57 -0.46 9.03
C ALA A 149 -8.67 0.04 9.99
N ARG A 150 -9.90 0.25 9.51
CA ARG A 150 -11.06 0.58 10.36
C ARG A 150 -11.40 -0.56 11.31
N LEU A 151 -11.42 -1.81 10.83
CA LEU A 151 -11.67 -3.00 11.63
C LEU A 151 -10.69 -3.10 12.80
N GLU A 152 -9.40 -3.03 12.52
CA GLU A 152 -8.35 -3.15 13.55
C GLU A 152 -8.35 -1.98 14.52
N ALA A 153 -8.70 -0.78 14.05
CA ALA A 153 -8.88 0.39 14.90
C ALA A 153 -10.19 0.35 15.74
N GLY A 154 -11.03 -0.69 15.59
CA GLY A 154 -12.32 -0.78 16.29
C GLY A 154 -13.36 0.25 15.82
N ARG A 155 -13.22 0.76 14.58
CA ARG A 155 -14.04 1.84 14.00
C ARG A 155 -15.15 1.34 13.07
N LEU A 156 -15.47 0.05 13.10
CA LEU A 156 -16.70 -0.46 12.48
C LEU A 156 -17.90 -0.09 13.34
N SER A 157 -19.05 0.13 12.72
CA SER A 157 -20.34 0.30 13.39
C SER A 157 -20.83 -1.00 14.05
N ASP A 158 -21.92 -0.95 14.82
CA ASP A 158 -22.55 -2.16 15.36
C ASP A 158 -23.00 -3.14 14.27
N ASP A 159 -23.59 -2.62 13.18
CA ASP A 159 -24.12 -3.45 12.10
C ASP A 159 -22.99 -4.08 11.27
N GLU A 160 -21.98 -3.28 10.93
CA GLU A 160 -20.76 -3.74 10.28
C GLU A 160 -20.07 -4.82 11.12
N ARG A 161 -19.97 -4.63 12.45
CA ARG A 161 -19.42 -5.66 13.36
C ARG A 161 -20.25 -6.93 13.37
N ARG A 162 -21.59 -6.83 13.38
CA ARG A 162 -22.46 -8.02 13.33
C ARG A 162 -22.31 -8.78 12.02
N VAL A 163 -22.25 -8.07 10.89
CA VAL A 163 -22.01 -8.71 9.58
C VAL A 163 -20.63 -9.35 9.54
N TYR A 164 -19.59 -8.67 10.01
CA TYR A 164 -18.23 -9.23 10.10
C TYR A 164 -18.18 -10.48 10.99
N ALA A 165 -18.81 -10.45 12.17
CA ALA A 165 -18.85 -11.61 13.07
C ALA A 165 -19.57 -12.81 12.43
N ARG A 166 -20.56 -12.56 11.57
CA ARG A 166 -21.32 -13.59 10.85
C ARG A 166 -20.59 -14.11 9.61
N MET A 167 -20.00 -13.21 8.83
CA MET A 167 -19.53 -13.50 7.48
C MET A 167 -18.02 -13.60 7.36
N GLY A 168 -17.27 -13.00 8.29
CA GLY A 168 -15.83 -12.85 8.20
C GLY A 168 -15.42 -11.69 7.30
N ARG A 169 -14.16 -11.73 6.85
CA ARG A 169 -13.57 -10.74 5.93
C ARG A 169 -14.31 -10.78 4.58
N PRO A 170 -14.78 -9.65 4.04
CA PRO A 170 -15.29 -9.59 2.67
C PRO A 170 -14.16 -9.78 1.67
N GLU A 171 -14.44 -10.32 0.48
CA GLU A 171 -13.40 -10.39 -0.58
C GLU A 171 -13.28 -9.05 -1.33
N ARG A 172 -14.31 -8.21 -1.30
CA ARG A 172 -14.25 -6.85 -1.84
C ARG A 172 -15.11 -5.91 -1.02
N VAL A 173 -14.62 -4.69 -0.88
CA VAL A 173 -15.38 -3.58 -0.32
C VAL A 173 -15.42 -2.49 -1.37
N ASP A 174 -16.60 -2.07 -1.78
CA ASP A 174 -16.76 -0.83 -2.54
C ASP A 174 -17.20 0.26 -1.58
N VAL A 175 -16.54 1.41 -1.62
CA VAL A 175 -16.95 2.59 -0.85
C VAL A 175 -17.22 3.71 -1.83
N SER A 176 -18.38 4.35 -1.70
CA SER A 176 -18.68 5.58 -2.39
C SER A 176 -19.18 6.62 -1.41
N ARG A 177 -18.81 7.87 -1.64
CA ARG A 177 -19.31 9.00 -0.86
C ARG A 177 -20.19 9.84 -1.76
N ARG A 178 -21.46 10.00 -1.38
CA ARG A 178 -22.37 10.94 -2.03
C ARG A 178 -22.86 11.90 -0.97
N ASP A 179 -22.57 13.19 -1.19
CA ASP A 179 -22.84 14.24 -0.23
C ASP A 179 -22.21 13.93 1.14
N GLU A 180 -22.99 13.95 2.21
CA GLU A 180 -22.55 13.65 3.57
C GLU A 180 -22.68 12.16 3.95
N VAL A 181 -23.25 11.34 3.08
CA VAL A 181 -23.53 9.92 3.34
C VAL A 181 -22.44 9.03 2.73
N THR A 182 -21.95 8.09 3.53
CA THR A 182 -21.04 7.02 3.11
C THR A 182 -21.85 5.78 2.77
N ASP A 183 -21.75 5.34 1.52
CA ASP A 183 -22.33 4.08 1.03
C ASP A 183 -21.20 3.06 0.88
N SER A 184 -21.33 1.92 1.55
CA SER A 184 -20.34 0.84 1.41
C SER A 184 -21.02 -0.49 1.14
N SER A 185 -20.47 -1.24 0.19
CA SER A 185 -20.93 -2.57 -0.18
C SER A 185 -19.84 -3.59 0.12
N TRP A 186 -20.16 -4.59 0.92
CA TRP A 186 -19.26 -5.69 1.28
C TRP A 186 -19.68 -6.93 0.50
N TRP A 187 -18.80 -7.38 -0.39
CA TRP A 187 -19.05 -8.49 -1.27
C TRP A 187 -18.46 -9.78 -0.71
N TYR A 188 -19.29 -10.83 -0.75
CA TYR A 188 -19.00 -12.20 -0.38
C TYR A 188 -19.30 -13.12 -1.58
N PHE A 189 -18.47 -13.05 -2.63
CA PHE A 189 -18.67 -13.70 -3.93
C PHE A 189 -18.83 -15.21 -3.84
N ALA A 190 -17.96 -15.88 -3.07
CA ALA A 190 -18.03 -17.33 -2.87
C ALA A 190 -19.32 -17.76 -2.15
N ARG A 191 -19.98 -16.83 -1.45
CA ARG A 191 -21.24 -17.07 -0.73
C ARG A 191 -22.45 -16.48 -1.44
N GLY A 192 -22.26 -15.82 -2.58
CA GLY A 192 -23.35 -15.17 -3.32
C GLY A 192 -24.07 -14.10 -2.52
N LYS A 193 -23.36 -13.33 -1.68
CA LYS A 193 -23.97 -12.31 -0.80
C LYS A 193 -23.30 -10.95 -0.93
N VAL A 194 -24.12 -9.90 -0.87
CA VAL A 194 -23.65 -8.52 -0.71
C VAL A 194 -24.44 -7.84 0.41
N PHE A 195 -23.70 -7.11 1.24
CA PHE A 195 -24.26 -6.29 2.32
C PHE A 195 -23.99 -4.83 2.01
N ARG A 196 -25.04 -4.02 1.96
CA ARG A 196 -24.93 -2.59 1.72
C ARG A 196 -25.20 -1.82 3.00
N PHE A 197 -24.34 -0.87 3.30
CA PHE A 197 -24.41 -0.03 4.49
C PHE A 197 -24.49 1.44 4.09
N PHE A 198 -25.39 2.19 4.73
CA PHE A 198 -25.41 3.65 4.69
C PHE A 198 -24.99 4.19 6.05
N ASP A 199 -23.89 4.95 6.08
CA ASP A 199 -23.27 5.48 7.30
C ASP A 199 -23.08 4.40 8.38
N GLY A 200 -22.67 3.22 7.94
CA GLY A 200 -22.45 2.05 8.80
C GLY A 200 -23.72 1.33 9.26
N THR A 201 -24.93 1.79 8.91
CA THR A 201 -26.17 1.05 9.19
C THR A 201 -26.47 0.09 8.06
N LEU A 202 -26.80 -1.17 8.37
CA LEU A 202 -27.14 -2.16 7.35
C LEU A 202 -28.47 -1.77 6.69
N ALA A 203 -28.39 -1.47 5.40
CA ALA A 203 -29.53 -1.02 4.61
C ALA A 203 -30.13 -2.15 3.78
N GLU A 204 -29.29 -3.02 3.24
CA GLU A 204 -29.71 -4.07 2.31
C GLU A 204 -28.80 -5.31 2.45
N GLU A 205 -29.43 -6.49 2.40
CA GLU A 205 -28.78 -7.79 2.20
C GLU A 205 -29.34 -8.35 0.89
N MET A 206 -28.48 -8.63 -0.09
CA MET A 206 -28.89 -9.21 -1.37
C MET A 206 -28.16 -10.52 -1.61
N ASP A 207 -28.90 -11.48 -2.17
CA ASP A 207 -28.37 -12.74 -2.67
C ASP A 207 -28.13 -12.67 -4.18
N PHE A 208 -27.09 -13.34 -4.65
CA PHE A 208 -26.78 -13.55 -6.05
C PHE A 208 -26.16 -14.94 -6.26
N GLU A 209 -26.08 -15.38 -7.51
CA GLU A 209 -25.44 -16.66 -7.84
C GLU A 209 -23.95 -16.61 -7.46
N PRO A 210 -23.45 -17.49 -6.57
CA PRO A 210 -22.06 -17.48 -6.16
C PRO A 210 -21.11 -17.51 -7.37
N VAL A 211 -20.09 -16.66 -7.33
CA VAL A 211 -19.07 -16.58 -8.38
C VAL A 211 -17.73 -16.94 -7.75
N GLU A 212 -16.97 -17.81 -8.40
CA GLU A 212 -15.61 -18.06 -7.98
C GLU A 212 -14.80 -16.75 -8.11
N PRO A 213 -14.02 -16.38 -7.08
CA PRO A 213 -13.13 -15.23 -7.18
C PRO A 213 -12.24 -15.38 -8.42
N ILE A 214 -12.19 -14.35 -9.26
CA ILE A 214 -11.26 -14.32 -10.39
C ILE A 214 -9.85 -14.14 -9.79
N GLU A 215 -9.02 -15.18 -9.87
CA GLU A 215 -7.60 -15.13 -9.48
C GLU A 215 -6.76 -14.22 -10.39
#